data_AF-S6CSF6-F1
#
_entry.id   AF-S6CSF6-F1
#
_cell.length_a   1.000
_cell.length_b   1.000
_cell.length_c   1.000
_cell.angle_alpha   90.00
_cell.angle_beta   90.00
_cell.angle_gamma   90.00
#
_symmetry.space_group_name_H-M   'P 1'
#
loop_
_entity.id
_entity.type
_entity.pdbx_description
1 polymer ?
#
loop_
_entity_poly.entity_id
_entity_poly.type
_entity_poly.pdbx_seq_one_letter_code
_entity_poly.pdbx_strand_id
1 'polypeptide(L)' 'MPDDPGYVFHYSDDTGFDCGWHREPNPHVDGKLHYQERSSAESYQYESVSFSAETPPRILWTVLDRLTDRLS' A
#
# COMPACT_ATOMS: atom_id res chain seq x y z
N MET A 1 0.49 -7.77 -23.20
CA MET A 1 0.08 -8.41 -21.94
C MET A 1 -1.15 -7.67 -21.44
N PRO A 2 -2.20 -8.35 -20.93
CA PRO A 2 -3.21 -7.61 -20.17
C PRO A 2 -2.50 -6.86 -19.05
N ASP A 3 -2.96 -5.64 -18.75
CA ASP A 3 -2.49 -4.94 -17.56
C ASP A 3 -2.68 -5.88 -16.36
N ASP A 4 -1.62 -6.09 -15.60
CA ASP A 4 -1.71 -6.82 -14.34
C ASP A 4 -2.84 -6.22 -13.47
N PRO A 5 -3.59 -7.03 -12.72
CA PRO A 5 -4.75 -6.56 -11.97
C PRO A 5 -4.37 -5.47 -10.95
N GLY A 6 -5.18 -4.42 -10.89
CA GLY A 6 -5.12 -3.42 -9.82
C GLY A 6 -5.70 -3.97 -8.52
N TYR A 7 -5.15 -3.54 -7.39
CA TYR A 7 -5.66 -3.86 -6.06
C TYR A 7 -5.32 -2.76 -5.06
N VAL A 8 -6.10 -2.70 -3.99
CA VAL A 8 -5.92 -1.76 -2.88
C VAL A 8 -6.14 -2.49 -1.56
N PHE A 9 -5.21 -2.30 -0.63
CA PHE A 9 -5.37 -2.65 0.77
C PHE A 9 -5.28 -1.37 1.58
N HIS A 10 -6.31 -1.03 2.36
CA HIS A 10 -6.38 0.18 3.16
C HIS A 10 -6.65 -0.20 4.61
N TYR A 11 -5.88 0.37 5.54
CA TYR A 11 -6.09 0.32 6.97
C TYR A 11 -6.28 1.72 7.53
N SER A 12 -7.27 1.88 8.40
CA SER A 12 -7.41 3.08 9.23
C SER A 12 -7.97 2.70 10.60
N ASP A 13 -7.61 3.48 11.63
CA ASP A 13 -8.06 3.27 13.01
C ASP A 13 -8.44 4.58 13.73
N ASP A 14 -8.92 4.42 14.97
CA ASP A 14 -9.40 5.52 15.82
C ASP A 14 -8.26 6.39 16.38
N THR A 15 -7.00 5.99 16.23
CA THR A 15 -5.83 6.81 16.61
C THR A 15 -5.49 7.86 15.55
N GLY A 16 -6.12 7.75 14.37
CA GLY A 16 -5.85 8.61 13.22
C GLY A 16 -4.76 8.06 12.29
N PHE A 17 -4.27 6.85 12.54
CA PHE A 17 -3.38 6.15 11.62
C PHE A 17 -4.19 5.71 10.40
N ASP A 18 -3.71 6.05 9.20
CA ASP A 18 -4.39 5.79 7.92
C ASP A 18 -3.33 5.52 6.86
N CYS A 19 -3.31 4.29 6.34
CA CYS A 19 -2.30 3.86 5.38
C CYS A 19 -2.80 2.78 4.43
N GLY A 20 -2.13 2.60 3.29
CA GLY A 20 -2.51 1.57 2.34
C GLY A 20 -1.42 1.17 1.35
N TRP A 21 -1.61 -0.01 0.75
CA TRP A 21 -0.80 -0.52 -0.35
C TRP A 21 -1.66 -0.61 -1.60
N HIS A 22 -1.28 0.16 -2.61
CA HIS A 22 -2.05 0.39 -3.82
C HIS A 22 -1.27 -0.09 -5.03
N ARG A 23 -1.96 -0.70 -5.99
CA ARG A 23 -1.42 -1.07 -7.29
C ARG A 23 -2.20 -0.40 -8.40
N GLU A 24 -1.89 0.86 -8.63
CA GLU A 24 -2.51 1.73 -9.63
C GLU A 24 -1.53 2.84 -10.05
N PRO A 25 -1.68 3.44 -11.25
CA PRO A 25 -0.84 4.58 -11.64
C PRO A 25 -0.94 5.72 -10.63
N ASN A 26 0.20 6.20 -10.13
CA ASN A 26 0.27 7.31 -9.19
C ASN A 26 1.41 8.27 -9.62
N PRO A 27 1.15 9.59 -9.76
CA PRO A 27 2.16 10.54 -10.23
C PRO A 27 3.32 10.78 -9.25
N HIS A 28 3.21 10.28 -8.01
CA HIS A 28 4.20 10.49 -6.96
C HIS A 28 5.27 9.37 -6.87
N VAL A 29 5.11 8.28 -7.63
CA VAL A 29 6.00 7.11 -7.57
C VAL A 29 6.33 6.56 -8.95
N ASP A 30 7.46 5.88 -9.06
CA ASP A 30 7.80 5.14 -10.26
C ASP A 30 7.09 3.77 -10.25
N GLY A 31 6.26 3.52 -11.25
CA GLY A 31 5.47 2.29 -11.38
C GLY A 31 4.05 2.39 -10.80
N LYS A 32 3.42 1.25 -10.56
CA LYS A 32 2.03 1.17 -10.08
C LYS A 32 1.93 0.80 -8.60
N LEU A 33 2.89 0.07 -8.05
CA LEU A 33 2.83 -0.43 -6.68
C LEU A 33 3.45 0.59 -5.73
N HIS A 34 2.65 1.08 -4.78
CA HIS A 34 3.08 2.07 -3.81
C HIS A 34 2.40 1.86 -2.46
N TYR A 35 3.08 2.33 -1.44
CA TYR A 35 2.51 2.57 -0.13
C TYR A 35 2.11 4.04 -0.03
N GLN A 36 0.98 4.31 0.63
CA GLN A 36 0.55 5.65 0.97
C GLN A 36 0.19 5.71 2.45
N GLU A 37 0.55 6.81 3.12
CA GLU A 37 0.25 7.04 4.53
C GLU A 37 -0.16 8.49 4.74
N ARG A 38 -1.20 8.69 5.55
CA ARG A 38 -1.64 10.01 5.95
C ARG A 38 -0.59 10.67 6.83
N SER A 39 -0.01 11.76 6.35
CA SER A 39 1.00 12.55 7.07
C SER A 39 0.41 13.76 7.81
N SER A 40 -0.75 14.24 7.37
CA SER A 40 -1.54 15.25 8.06
C SER A 40 -3.02 15.11 7.68
N ALA A 41 -3.89 15.95 8.24
CA ALA A 41 -5.32 15.94 7.91
C ALA A 41 -5.60 16.10 6.39
N GLU A 42 -4.69 16.73 5.65
CA GLU A 42 -4.89 17.07 4.23
C GLU A 42 -3.79 16.51 3.31
N SER A 43 -2.83 15.74 3.83
CA SER A 43 -1.67 15.28 3.04
C SER A 43 -1.33 13.81 3.23
N TYR A 44 -0.91 13.18 2.13
CA TYR A 44 -0.37 11.83 2.09
C TYR A 44 1.11 11.86 1.71
N GLN A 45 1.87 10.95 2.30
CA GLN A 45 3.19 10.56 1.82
C GLN A 45 3.06 9.31 0.97
N TYR A 46 3.89 9.22 -0.06
CA TYR A 46 3.91 8.11 -1.01
C TYR A 46 5.30 7.49 -1.05
N GLU A 47 5.36 6.17 -1.02
CA GLU A 47 6.59 5.41 -1.09
C GLU A 47 6.45 4.35 -2.19
N SER A 48 7.45 4.28 -3.08
CA SER A 48 7.51 3.20 -4.06
C SER A 48 7.84 1.89 -3.34
N VAL A 49 7.05 0.84 -3.56
CA VAL A 49 7.28 -0.45 -2.92
C VAL A 49 7.26 -1.58 -3.93
N SER A 50 7.94 -2.67 -3.60
CA SER A 50 7.91 -3.91 -4.38
C SER A 50 7.46 -5.07 -3.51
N PHE A 51 6.79 -6.04 -4.13
CA PHE A 51 6.48 -7.34 -3.54
C PHE A 51 7.18 -8.42 -4.35
N SER A 52 7.86 -9.34 -3.68
CA SER A 52 8.33 -10.59 -4.30
C SER A 52 7.19 -11.60 -4.50
N ALA A 53 6.02 -11.35 -3.91
CA ALA A 53 4.83 -12.17 -4.02
C ALA A 53 4.02 -11.82 -5.28
N GLU A 54 3.70 -12.85 -6.07
CA GLU A 54 2.95 -12.68 -7.34
C GLU A 54 1.51 -13.21 -7.27
N THR A 55 1.17 -13.96 -6.22
CA THR A 55 -0.18 -14.54 -6.04
C THR A 55 -0.98 -13.76 -5.00
N PRO A 56 -2.31 -13.57 -5.18
CA PRO A 56 -3.12 -12.77 -4.25
C PRO A 56 -2.99 -13.16 -2.76
N PRO A 57 -3.00 -14.44 -2.36
CA PRO A 57 -2.83 -14.80 -0.95
C PRO A 57 -1.47 -14.40 -0.38
N ARG A 58 -0.38 -14.56 -1.15
CA ARG A 58 0.97 -14.15 -0.71
C ARG A 58 1.10 -12.62 -0.62
N ILE A 59 0.45 -11.89 -1.52
CA ILE A 59 0.39 -10.42 -1.46
C ILE A 59 -0.32 -9.99 -0.18
N LEU A 60 -1.48 -10.58 0.12
CA LEU A 60 -2.22 -10.30 1.35
C LEU A 60 -1.37 -10.55 2.60
N TRP A 61 -0.69 -11.70 2.69
CA TRP A 61 0.20 -11.97 3.82
C TRP A 61 1.35 -10.96 3.93
N THR A 62 1.97 -10.59 2.81
CA THR A 62 3.02 -9.56 2.78
C THR A 62 2.51 -8.22 3.31
N VAL A 63 1.28 -7.84 2.97
CA VAL A 63 0.65 -6.61 3.48
C VAL A 63 0.36 -6.70 4.97
N LEU A 64 -0.17 -7.83 5.45
CA LEU A 64 -0.46 -8.04 6.87
C LEU A 64 0.81 -8.02 7.74
N ASP A 65 1.90 -8.62 7.27
CA ASP A 65 3.20 -8.57 7.95
C ASP A 65 3.70 -7.12 8.09
N ARG A 66 3.70 -6.37 6.98
CA ARG A 66 4.13 -4.95 6.97
C ARG A 66 3.22 -4.05 7.81
N LEU A 67 1.92 -4.32 7.83
CA LEU A 67 0.98 -3.58 8.68
C LEU A 67 1.28 -3.86 10.16
N THR A 68 1.55 -5.11 10.51
CA THR A 68 1.91 -5.49 11.90
C THR A 68 3.18 -4.78 12.35
N ASP A 69 4.20 -4.71 11.49
CA ASP A 69 5.45 -3.99 11.77
C ASP A 69 5.22 -2.49 12.02
N ARG A 70 4.24 -1.88 11.34
CA ARG A 70 3.92 -0.45 11.47
C ARG A 70 3.05 -0.12 12.68
N LEU A 71 2.28 -1.09 13.17
CA LEU A 71 1.43 -0.93 14.35
C LEU A 71 2.15 -1.29 15.67
N SER A 72 3.40 -1.75 15.59
CA SER A 72 4.24 -2.13 16.74
C SER A 72 5.06 -0.96 17.26
#